data_AF-J3D0C3-F1
#
_entry.id   AF-J3D0C3-F1
#
_cell.length_a   1.000
_cell.length_b   1.000
_cell.length_c   1.000
_cell.angle_alpha   90.00
_cell.angle_beta   90.00
_cell.angle_gamma   90.00
#
_symmetry.space_group_name_H-M   'P 1'
#
loop_
_entity.id
_entity.type
_entity.pdbx_description
1 polymer ?
#
loop_
_entity_poly.entity_id
_entity_poly.type
_entity_poly.pdbx_seq_one_letter_code
_entity_poly.pdbx_strand_id
1 'polypeptide(L)'
;WRANPKAEEHVTGATVGFFALARQEFLVAAGNPKAILLFTAFLPQFVDPARPVPAQFAVLGVLFLLLEWIAISAYAWMGLHMRRWFAEPRGKRIFNRCCAGLLSAAASVLLMAKRA
;
A
#
# COMPACT_ATOMS: atom_id res chain seq x y z
N TRP A 1 9.97 -8.52 -26.14
CA TRP A 1 9.46 -9.00 -24.84
C TRP A 1 8.10 -9.67 -25.10
N ARG A 2 7.99 -11.00 -24.97
CA ARG A 2 6.71 -11.74 -25.12
C ARG A 2 6.31 -12.22 -23.71
N ALA A 3 5.57 -11.40 -22.98
CA ALA A 3 4.98 -11.85 -21.73
C ALA A 3 4.00 -12.98 -22.05
N ASN A 4 4.18 -14.16 -21.46
CA ASN A 4 3.26 -15.27 -21.59
C ASN A 4 2.09 -15.03 -20.62
N PRO A 5 0.89 -14.64 -21.08
CA PRO A 5 -0.23 -14.27 -20.20
C PRO A 5 -0.78 -15.47 -19.40
N LYS A 6 -0.31 -16.70 -19.69
CA LYS A 6 -0.69 -17.92 -18.97
C LYS A 6 0.18 -18.23 -17.76
N ALA A 7 1.26 -17.49 -17.54
CA ALA A 7 2.10 -17.67 -16.34
C ALA A 7 1.42 -17.15 -15.04
N GLU A 8 0.30 -16.44 -15.18
CA GLU A 8 -0.53 -15.99 -14.05
C GLU A 8 -1.63 -16.98 -13.66
N GLU A 9 -1.66 -18.19 -14.25
CA GLU A 9 -2.59 -19.24 -13.82
C GLU A 9 -2.03 -20.03 -12.62
N HIS A 10 -2.74 -19.88 -11.49
CA HIS A 10 -2.64 -20.64 -10.24
C HIS A 10 -1.51 -20.25 -9.28
N VAL A 11 -1.70 -19.12 -8.58
CA VAL A 11 -1.37 -19.13 -7.15
C VAL A 11 -2.36 -20.10 -6.50
N THR A 12 -2.02 -21.39 -6.46
CA THR A 12 -2.69 -22.37 -5.61
C THR A 12 -2.43 -21.91 -4.19
N GLY A 13 -3.34 -21.08 -3.67
CA GLY A 13 -3.23 -20.51 -2.34
C GLY A 13 -3.23 -21.63 -1.31
N ALA A 14 -2.05 -22.05 -0.87
CA ALA A 14 -1.95 -22.76 0.38
C ALA A 14 -2.70 -21.90 1.42
N THR A 15 -3.66 -22.49 2.12
CA THR A 15 -4.36 -21.81 3.22
C THR A 15 -3.35 -21.55 4.33
N VAL A 16 -2.65 -20.43 4.23
CA VAL A 16 -1.75 -19.96 5.27
C VAL A 16 -2.63 -19.60 6.46
N GLY A 17 -2.32 -20.13 7.64
CA GLY A 17 -3.09 -19.83 8.84
C GLY A 17 -3.03 -18.33 9.17
N PHE A 18 -4.10 -17.79 9.75
CA PHE A 18 -4.18 -16.38 10.17
C PHE A 18 -2.94 -15.92 10.97
N PHE A 19 -2.46 -16.77 11.89
CA PHE A 19 -1.28 -16.47 12.69
C PHE A 19 0.00 -16.35 11.85
N ALA A 20 0.14 -17.17 10.79
CA ALA A 20 1.30 -17.11 9.91
C ALA A 20 1.29 -15.82 9.07
N LEU A 21 0.12 -15.41 8.57
CA LEU A 21 -0.08 -14.13 7.88
C LEU A 21 0.20 -12.94 8.83
N ALA A 22 -0.36 -12.95 10.03
CA ALA A 22 -0.15 -11.90 11.02
C ALA A 22 1.34 -11.77 11.38
N ARG A 23 2.05 -12.89 11.55
CA ARG A 23 3.49 -12.88 11.82
C ARG A 23 4.30 -12.34 10.63
N GLN A 24 3.92 -12.70 9.41
CA GLN A 24 4.56 -12.18 8.21
C GLN A 24 4.41 -10.67 8.11
N GLU A 25 3.18 -10.16 8.23
CA GLU A 25 2.90 -8.72 8.20
C GLU A 25 3.63 -7.99 9.33
N PHE A 26 3.66 -8.56 10.55
CA PHE A 26 4.41 -8.00 11.66
C PHE A 26 5.91 -7.90 11.35
N LEU A 27 6.52 -8.95 10.79
CA LEU A 27 7.94 -8.94 10.43
C LEU A 27 8.24 -7.94 9.31
N VAL A 28 7.35 -7.81 8.33
CA VAL A 28 7.47 -6.82 7.25
C VAL A 28 7.37 -5.40 7.80
N ALA A 29 6.41 -5.14 8.68
CA ALA A 29 6.23 -3.84 9.32
C ALA A 29 7.42 -3.48 10.23
N ALA A 30 7.88 -4.43 11.04
CA ALA A 30 9.05 -4.25 11.91
C ALA A 30 10.36 -4.05 11.10
N GLY A 31 10.46 -4.66 9.92
CA GLY A 31 11.58 -4.47 9.00
C GLY A 31 11.55 -3.14 8.23
N ASN A 32 10.48 -2.36 8.32
CA ASN A 32 10.32 -1.11 7.58
C ASN A 32 10.82 0.09 8.42
N PRO A 33 12.03 0.62 8.16
CA PRO A 33 12.58 1.72 8.95
C PRO A 33 11.75 3.00 8.84
N LYS A 34 11.01 3.21 7.73
CA LYS A 34 10.11 4.36 7.60
C LYS A 34 8.94 4.25 8.58
N ALA A 35 8.38 3.06 8.75
CA ALA A 35 7.30 2.82 9.70
C ALA A 35 7.78 3.06 11.14
N ILE A 36 8.96 2.54 11.50
CA ILE A 36 9.57 2.79 12.82
C ILE A 36 9.74 4.29 13.06
N LEU A 37 10.35 5.01 12.11
CA LEU A 37 10.55 6.46 12.23
C LEU A 37 9.23 7.20 12.41
N LEU A 38 8.20 6.85 11.64
CA LEU A 38 6.85 7.41 11.79
C LEU A 38 6.30 7.15 13.20
N PHE A 39 6.30 5.91 13.67
CA PHE A 39 5.77 5.58 14.99
C PHE A 39 6.56 6.27 16.11
N THR A 40 7.90 6.30 16.04
CA THR A 40 8.72 6.98 17.04
C THR A 40 8.59 8.50 17.02
N ALA A 41 8.29 9.10 15.86
CA ALA A 41 8.11 10.55 15.75
C ALA A 41 6.70 10.99 16.17
N PHE A 42 5.67 10.21 15.83
CA PHE A 42 4.27 10.58 16.03
C PHE A 42 3.65 9.99 17.31
N LEU A 43 3.87 8.72 17.66
CA LEU A 43 3.23 8.12 18.84
C LEU A 43 3.52 8.87 20.15
N PRO A 44 4.77 9.29 20.44
CA PRO A 44 5.07 9.97 21.70
C PRO A 44 4.32 11.29 21.87
N GLN A 45 3.90 11.94 20.77
CA GLN A 45 3.17 13.20 20.82
C GLN A 45 1.74 13.03 21.37
N PHE A 46 1.21 11.81 21.35
CA PHE A 46 -0.16 11.49 21.78
C PHE A 46 -0.22 10.75 23.12
N VAL A 47 0.92 10.54 23.77
CA VAL A 47 1.02 9.78 25.03
C VAL A 47 1.36 10.71 26.17
N ASP A 48 0.59 10.62 27.25
CA ASP A 48 0.90 11.29 28.51
C ASP A 48 1.87 10.43 29.33
N PRO A 49 3.12 10.88 29.55
CA PRO A 49 4.11 10.12 30.32
C PRO A 49 3.79 10.01 31.81
N ALA A 50 2.85 10.81 32.34
CA ALA A 50 2.40 10.72 33.73
C ALA A 50 1.43 9.55 33.99
N ARG A 51 0.98 8.87 32.93
CA ARG A 51 0.02 7.75 32.99
C ARG A 51 0.66 6.45 32.49
N PRO A 52 0.04 5.27 32.73
CA PRO A 52 0.56 4.00 32.24
C PRO A 52 0.73 4.00 30.70
N VAL A 53 1.98 4.02 30.25
CA VAL A 53 2.37 4.12 28.83
C VAL A 53 1.93 2.89 28.01
N PRO A 54 2.11 1.63 28.47
CA PRO A 54 1.78 0.46 27.65
C PRO A 54 0.32 0.40 27.22
N ALA A 55 -0.61 0.80 28.09
CA ALA A 55 -2.04 0.82 27.78
C ALA A 55 -2.38 1.86 26.69
N GLN A 56 -1.76 3.05 26.76
CA GLN A 56 -1.96 4.10 25.75
C GLN A 56 -1.41 3.67 24.38
N PHE A 57 -0.24 3.05 24.35
CA PHE A 57 0.34 2.50 23.12
C PHE A 57 -0.52 1.38 22.53
N ALA A 58 -1.09 0.50 23.37
CA ALA A 58 -2.01 -0.53 22.89
C ALA A 58 -3.26 0.08 22.24
N VAL A 59 -3.86 1.10 22.86
CA VAL A 59 -5.01 1.82 22.29
C VAL A 59 -4.65 2.49 20.96
N LEU A 60 -3.52 3.20 20.89
CA LEU A 60 -3.07 3.84 19.65
C LEU A 60 -2.75 2.82 18.55
N GLY A 61 -2.13 1.69 18.89
CA GLY A 61 -1.86 0.61 17.95
C GLY A 61 -3.13 0.01 17.38
N VAL A 62 -4.15 -0.25 18.22
CA VAL A 62 -5.46 -0.73 17.77
C VAL A 62 -6.14 0.30 16.87
N LEU A 63 -6.12 1.58 17.24
CA LEU A 63 -6.69 2.64 16.42
C LEU A 63 -6.00 2.73 15.05
N PHE A 64 -4.67 2.65 15.02
CA PHE A 64 -3.89 2.63 13.79
C PHE A 64 -4.29 1.47 12.88
N LEU A 65 -4.36 0.24 13.42
CA LEU A 65 -4.74 -0.95 12.67
C LEU A 65 -6.18 -0.86 12.13
N LEU A 66 -7.11 -0.27 12.89
CA LEU A 66 -8.48 -0.03 12.43
C LEU A 66 -8.52 0.97 11.25
N LEU A 67 -7.78 2.07 11.35
CA LEU A 67 -7.68 3.05 10.27
C LEU A 67 -7.04 2.45 9.01
N GLU A 68 -5.97 1.66 9.19
CA GLU A 68 -5.32 0.93 8.10
C GLU A 68 -6.28 -0.03 7.41
N TRP A 69 -7.02 -0.83 8.18
CA TRP A 69 -8.02 -1.73 7.63
C TRP A 69 -9.13 -0.98 6.88
N ILE A 70 -9.64 0.13 7.43
CA ILE A 70 -10.64 0.96 6.73
C ILE A 70 -10.08 1.49 5.41
N ALA A 71 -8.84 2.00 5.41
CA ALA A 71 -8.19 2.55 4.22
C ALA A 71 -8.00 1.47 3.14
N ILE A 72 -7.50 0.29 3.51
CA ILE A 72 -7.32 -0.83 2.59
C ILE A 72 -8.67 -1.33 2.07
N SER A 73 -9.69 -1.40 2.92
CA SER A 73 -11.04 -1.82 2.51
C SER A 73 -11.66 -0.83 1.54
N ALA A 74 -11.54 0.46 1.80
CA ALA A 74 -11.99 1.51 0.90
C ALA A 74 -11.25 1.44 -0.45
N TYR A 75 -9.94 1.22 -0.41
CA TYR A 75 -9.12 1.03 -1.61
C TYR A 75 -9.53 -0.21 -2.41
N ALA A 76 -9.74 -1.34 -1.74
CA ALA A 76 -10.20 -2.59 -2.35
C ALA A 76 -11.60 -2.42 -2.97
N TRP A 77 -12.51 -1.75 -2.27
CA TRP A 77 -13.86 -1.45 -2.76
C TRP A 77 -13.82 -0.57 -4.02
N MET A 78 -12.99 0.47 -4.01
CA MET A 78 -12.78 1.33 -5.17
C MET A 78 -12.14 0.56 -6.33
N GLY A 79 -11.19 -0.33 -6.03
CA GLY A 79 -10.56 -1.24 -6.99
C GLY A 79 -11.56 -2.20 -7.65
N LEU A 80 -12.53 -2.73 -6.90
CA LEU A 80 -13.62 -3.57 -7.42
C LEU A 80 -14.50 -2.80 -8.41
N HIS A 81 -14.81 -1.54 -8.11
CA HIS A 81 -15.59 -0.69 -9.01
C HIS A 81 -14.80 -0.33 -10.28
N MET A 82 -13.53 0.05 -10.11
CA MET A 82 -12.63 0.34 -11.23
C MET A 82 -12.37 -0.90 -12.09
N ARG A 83 -12.34 -2.10 -11.52
CA ARG A 83 -12.16 -3.35 -12.29
C ARG A 83 -13.23 -3.55 -13.35
N ARG A 84 -14.48 -3.12 -13.11
CA ARG A 84 -15.53 -3.14 -14.12
C ARG A 84 -15.22 -2.19 -15.28
N TRP A 85 -14.75 -0.98 -14.96
CA TRP A 85 -14.34 0.00 -15.97
C TRP A 85 -13.08 -0.40 -16.76
N PHE A 86 -12.13 -1.08 -16.10
CA PHE A 86 -10.95 -1.66 -16.74
C PHE A 86 -11.23 -2.94 -17.52
N ALA A 87 -12.35 -3.63 -17.27
CA ALA A 87 -12.76 -4.74 -18.13
C ALA A 87 -13.15 -4.24 -19.54
N GLU A 88 -13.63 -2.99 -19.64
CA GLU A 88 -13.95 -2.33 -20.89
C GLU A 88 -12.68 -1.97 -21.69
N PRO A 89 -12.61 -2.27 -23.00
CA PRO A 89 -11.47 -1.90 -23.86
C PRO A 89 -11.18 -0.39 -23.86
N ARG A 90 -12.22 0.44 -23.67
CA ARG A 90 -12.10 1.90 -23.62
C ARG A 90 -11.41 2.40 -22.34
N GLY A 91 -11.73 1.82 -21.18
CA GLY A 91 -11.12 2.19 -19.90
C GLY A 91 -9.62 1.89 -19.87
N LYS A 92 -9.22 0.70 -20.35
CA LYS A 92 -7.80 0.33 -20.53
C LYS A 92 -7.04 1.29 -21.44
N ARG A 93 -7.65 1.72 -22.55
CA ARG A 93 -7.00 2.62 -23.52
C ARG A 93 -6.78 4.02 -22.96
N ILE A 94 -7.75 4.55 -22.20
CA ILE A 94 -7.63 5.84 -21.53
C ILE A 94 -6.54 5.79 -20.47
N PHE A 95 -6.57 4.77 -19.61
CA PHE A 95 -5.54 4.59 -18.58
C PHE A 95 -4.14 4.49 -19.17
N ASN A 96 -3.95 3.69 -20.23
CA ASN A 96 -2.65 3.57 -20.88
C ASN A 96 -2.16 4.90 -21.49
N ARG A 97 -3.08 5.72 -22.04
CA ARG A 97 -2.74 7.06 -22.53
C ARG A 97 -2.36 8.02 -21.40
N CYS A 98 -3.06 7.96 -20.26
CA CYS A 98 -2.72 8.76 -19.08
C CYS A 98 -1.34 8.36 -18.53
N CYS A 99 -1.06 7.07 -18.37
CA CYS A 99 0.25 6.58 -17.94
C CYS A 99 1.36 6.98 -18.92
N ALA A 100 1.13 6.81 -20.23
CA ALA A 100 2.08 7.24 -21.25
C ALA A 100 2.33 8.75 -21.16
N GLY A 101 1.29 9.58 -21.03
CA GLY A 101 1.43 11.03 -20.88
C GLY A 101 2.22 11.41 -19.63
N LEU A 102 1.92 10.82 -18.48
CA LEU A 102 2.63 11.08 -17.22
C LEU A 102 4.09 10.66 -17.28
N LEU A 103 4.39 9.48 -17.82
CA LEU A 103 5.76 8.98 -17.96
C LEU A 103 6.56 9.82 -18.96
N SER A 104 5.96 10.20 -20.09
CA SER A 104 6.61 11.09 -21.06
C SER A 104 6.86 12.48 -20.46
N ALA A 105 5.94 13.03 -19.67
CA ALA A 105 6.14 14.29 -18.98
C ALA A 105 7.28 14.19 -17.95
N ALA A 106 7.27 13.18 -17.09
CA ALA A 106 8.33 12.94 -16.12
C ALA A 106 9.70 12.74 -16.81
N ALA A 107 9.76 11.98 -17.90
CA ALA A 107 10.98 11.78 -18.69
C ALA A 107 11.48 13.10 -19.30
N SER A 108 10.57 13.95 -19.78
CA SER A 108 10.91 15.26 -20.34
C SER A 108 11.47 16.20 -19.27
N VAL A 109 10.85 16.23 -18.09
CA VAL A 109 11.33 17.00 -16.94
C VAL A 109 12.70 16.51 -16.49
N LEU A 110 12.90 15.20 -16.37
CA LEU A 110 14.20 14.63 -16.02
C LEU A 110 15.26 14.93 -17.07
N LEU A 111 14.92 14.86 -18.37
CA LEU A 111 15.85 15.18 -19.45
C LEU A 111 16.28 16.65 -19.43
N MET A 112 15.36 17.55 -19.09
CA MET A 112 15.67 18.98 -18.91
C MET A 112 16.50 19.23 -17.65
N ALA A 113 16.15 18.60 -16.52
CA ALA A 113 16.87 18.74 -15.26
C ALA A 113 18.29 18.16 -15.32
N LYS A 114 18.54 17.14 -16.16
CA LYS A 114 19.87 16.56 -16.39
C LYS A 114 20.71 17.35 -17.40
N ARG A 115 20.10 18.30 -18.12
CA ARG A 115 20.76 19.22 -19.08
C ARG A 115 21.06 20.60 -18.47
N ALA A 116 20.57 20.89 -17.27
CA ALA A 116 20.96 22.02 -16.43
C ALA A 116 22.10 21.59 -15.49
#